data_AF-A0A0L0T9R6-F1
#
_entry.id   AF-A0A0L0T9R6-F1
#
_cell.length_a   1.000
_cell.length_b   1.000
_cell.length_c   1.000
_cell.angle_alpha   90.00
_cell.angle_beta   90.00
_cell.angle_gamma   90.00
#
_symmetry.space_group_name_H-M   'P 1'
#
loop_
_entity.id
_entity.type
_entity.pdbx_description
1 polymer ?
#
loop_
_entity_poly.entity_id
_entity_poly.type
_entity_poly.pdbx_seq_one_letter_code
_entity_poly.pdbx_strand_id
1 'polypeptide(L)'
;MLAGNPHLVLAVVALIVVLAHAATASPTPNGRDQGGPFVPADPLVTFYWHDEPYGPTTVQVPGTPDVAAGQCRGLEGRSDGFTYMHAWPTFPDGRAAWKVAMYRDWGCVGEPALVMSEWDGRRGGAYCADPDDLSKPFVVKSIKFVQA
;
A
#
# COMPACT_ATOMS: atom_id res chain seq x y z
N MET A 1 11.21 -0.88 58.77
CA MET A 1 11.40 -0.09 57.54
C MET A 1 10.46 -0.65 56.49
N LEU A 2 9.71 0.24 55.82
CA LEU A 2 8.67 -0.01 54.81
C LEU A 2 7.53 -0.94 55.24
N ALA A 3 6.54 -0.34 55.94
CA ALA A 3 5.17 -0.82 55.91
C ALA A 3 4.71 -0.84 54.45
N GLY A 4 4.72 -2.03 53.84
CA GLY A 4 4.38 -2.22 52.43
C GLY A 4 2.90 -2.00 52.22
N ASN A 5 2.52 -0.82 51.74
CA ASN A 5 1.15 -0.44 51.44
C ASN A 5 0.47 -1.52 50.59
N PRO A 6 -0.53 -2.26 51.10
CA PRO A 6 -1.16 -3.36 50.37
C PRO A 6 -1.86 -2.87 49.08
N HIS A 7 -2.22 -1.59 49.03
CA HIS A 7 -2.75 -0.92 47.83
C HIS A 7 -1.71 -0.81 46.70
N LEU A 8 -0.42 -0.70 47.05
CA LEU A 8 0.67 -0.59 46.08
C LEU A 8 0.97 -1.97 45.45
N VAL A 9 0.85 -3.04 46.24
CA VAL A 9 0.92 -4.42 45.75
C VAL A 9 -0.25 -4.72 44.80
N LEU A 10 -1.47 -4.30 45.15
CA LEU A 10 -2.65 -4.49 44.29
C LEU A 10 -2.53 -3.72 42.97
N ALA A 11 -2.00 -2.50 43.00
CA ALA A 11 -1.79 -1.70 41.79
C ALA A 11 -0.76 -2.34 40.84
N VAL A 12 0.32 -2.91 41.36
CA VAL A 12 1.34 -3.60 40.55
C VAL A 12 0.79 -4.88 39.93
N VAL A 13 0.00 -5.67 40.68
CA VAL A 13 -0.63 -6.89 40.14
C VAL A 13 -1.64 -6.55 39.03
N ALA A 14 -2.45 -5.49 39.21
CA ALA A 14 -3.38 -5.04 38.17
C ALA A 14 -2.64 -4.58 36.90
N LEU A 15 -1.51 -3.87 37.05
CA LEU A 15 -0.71 -3.41 35.93
C LEU A 15 -0.08 -4.59 35.15
N ILE A 16 0.40 -5.62 35.85
CA ILE A 16 0.96 -6.84 35.22
C ILE A 16 -0.12 -7.62 34.46
N VAL A 17 -1.35 -7.70 34.98
CA VAL A 17 -2.47 -8.37 34.30
C VAL A 17 -2.87 -7.63 33.01
N VAL A 18 -2.86 -6.29 33.02
CA VAL A 18 -3.15 -5.47 31.82
C VAL A 18 -2.03 -5.61 30.78
N LEU A 19 -0.76 -5.61 31.21
CA LEU A 19 0.39 -5.77 30.32
C LEU A 19 0.46 -7.17 29.69
N ALA A 20 0.04 -8.22 30.40
CA ALA A 20 -0.01 -9.59 29.87
C ALA A 20 -1.08 -9.77 28.78
N HIS A 21 -2.21 -9.04 28.84
CA HIS A 21 -3.24 -9.07 27.80
C HIS A 21 -2.85 -8.28 26.54
N ALA A 22 -1.93 -7.32 26.64
CA ALA A 22 -1.40 -6.61 25.48
C ALA A 22 -0.33 -7.42 24.72
N ALA A 23 0.29 -8.41 25.36
CA ALA A 23 1.35 -9.23 24.77
C ALA A 23 0.85 -10.43 23.94
N THR A 24 -0.46 -10.73 23.93
CA THR A 24 -1.05 -11.79 23.12
C THR A 24 -1.58 -11.33 21.77
N ALA A 25 -1.20 -10.13 21.31
CA ALA A 25 -1.28 -9.80 19.89
C ALA A 25 -0.22 -10.61 19.11
N SER A 26 -0.40 -11.94 19.07
CA SER A 26 0.12 -12.71 17.95
C SER A 26 -0.42 -12.05 16.68
N PRO A 27 0.40 -11.82 15.64
CA PRO A 27 -0.12 -11.30 14.37
C PRO A 27 -1.22 -12.25 13.95
N THR A 28 -2.46 -11.77 14.04
CA THR A 28 -3.60 -12.49 13.52
C THR A 28 -3.33 -12.61 12.03
N PRO A 29 -3.40 -13.80 11.41
CA PRO A 29 -3.38 -13.90 9.96
C PRO A 29 -4.47 -12.96 9.44
N ASN A 30 -4.06 -11.90 8.74
CA ASN A 30 -4.92 -10.82 8.32
C ASN A 30 -6.05 -11.33 7.41
N GLY A 31 -7.26 -11.58 7.93
CA GLY A 31 -8.47 -11.66 7.11
C GLY A 31 -9.03 -13.06 6.87
N ARG A 32 -10.14 -13.32 7.57
CA ARG A 32 -11.26 -14.23 7.30
C ARG A 32 -11.28 -15.03 5.98
N ASP A 33 -11.27 -16.35 6.15
CA ASP A 33 -12.05 -17.38 5.45
C ASP A 33 -13.03 -16.93 4.35
N GLN A 34 -12.56 -16.80 3.10
CA GLN A 34 -13.39 -16.87 1.90
C GLN A 34 -12.63 -17.50 0.73
N GLY A 35 -12.35 -18.81 0.80
CA GLY A 35 -12.17 -19.73 -0.36
C GLY A 35 -11.15 -19.40 -1.46
N GLY A 36 -10.41 -18.29 -1.37
CA GLY A 36 -9.43 -17.80 -2.33
C GLY A 36 -8.05 -17.63 -1.70
N PRO A 37 -7.00 -17.42 -2.51
CA PRO A 37 -5.66 -17.24 -2.00
C PRO A 37 -5.58 -15.98 -1.12
N PHE A 38 -4.93 -16.10 0.03
CA PHE A 38 -4.70 -15.02 0.98
C PHE A 38 -3.94 -13.88 0.30
N VAL A 39 -4.63 -12.77 0.01
CA VAL A 39 -4.01 -11.56 -0.53
C VAL A 39 -3.11 -10.98 0.56
N PRO A 40 -1.80 -10.79 0.31
CA PRO A 40 -0.92 -10.31 1.36
C PRO A 40 -1.24 -8.85 1.74
N ALA A 41 -1.07 -8.54 3.02
CA ALA A 41 -1.32 -7.22 3.59
C ALA A 41 -0.27 -6.18 3.18
N ASP A 42 -0.51 -4.93 3.60
CA ASP A 42 0.42 -3.80 3.47
C ASP A 42 0.92 -3.54 2.03
N PRO A 43 0.01 -3.45 1.04
CA PRO A 43 0.43 -3.23 -0.33
C PRO A 43 1.22 -1.94 -0.51
N LEU A 44 2.18 -2.00 -1.43
CA LEU A 44 2.96 -0.86 -1.87
C LEU A 44 3.09 -0.84 -3.38
N VAL A 45 3.32 0.34 -3.94
CA VAL A 45 3.64 0.51 -5.35
C VAL A 45 4.84 1.43 -5.45
N THR A 46 5.77 1.08 -6.33
CA THR A 46 6.94 1.91 -6.62
C THR A 46 6.85 2.41 -8.06
N PHE A 47 6.89 3.72 -8.25
CA PHE A 47 6.98 4.40 -9.55
C PHE A 47 8.40 4.91 -9.76
N TYR A 48 9.01 4.67 -10.93
CA TYR A 48 10.20 5.42 -11.37
C TYR A 48 9.80 6.40 -12.46
N TRP A 49 10.15 7.65 -12.25
CA TRP A 49 9.75 8.76 -13.11
C TRP A 49 10.66 8.95 -14.34
N HIS A 50 10.17 9.69 -15.33
CA HIS A 50 10.88 9.89 -16.60
C HIS A 50 11.91 11.01 -16.55
N ASP A 51 11.70 12.10 -15.81
CA ASP A 51 12.57 13.27 -15.75
C ASP A 51 13.26 13.43 -14.38
N GLU A 52 14.18 14.39 -14.25
CA GLU A 52 14.91 14.65 -13.01
C GLU A 52 14.06 15.29 -11.89
N PRO A 53 14.32 14.96 -10.60
CA PRO A 53 15.24 13.93 -10.15
C PRO A 53 14.71 12.53 -10.51
N TYR A 54 15.54 11.75 -11.20
CA TYR A 54 15.25 10.36 -11.51
C TYR A 54 15.24 9.59 -10.19
N GLY A 55 14.14 8.93 -9.88
CA GLY A 55 14.07 8.19 -8.64
C GLY A 55 12.71 7.59 -8.36
N PRO A 56 12.66 6.64 -7.43
CA PRO A 56 11.41 6.00 -7.07
C PRO A 56 10.56 6.88 -6.16
N THR A 57 9.25 6.91 -6.42
CA THR A 57 8.25 7.22 -5.39
C THR A 57 7.56 5.93 -4.99
N THR A 58 7.67 5.56 -3.71
CA THR A 58 6.95 4.42 -3.15
C THR A 58 5.77 4.90 -2.33
N VAL A 59 4.60 4.35 -2.63
CA VAL A 59 3.38 4.56 -1.82
C VAL A 59 3.00 3.25 -1.19
N GLN A 60 2.89 3.23 0.15
CA GLN A 60 2.41 2.10 0.91
C GLN A 60 1.09 2.44 1.60
N VAL A 61 0.17 1.48 1.63
CA VAL A 61 -1.05 1.55 2.45
C VAL A 61 -1.01 0.43 3.48
N PRO A 62 -0.61 0.72 4.74
CA PRO A 62 -0.57 -0.30 5.76
C PRO A 62 -1.97 -0.74 6.16
N GLY A 63 -2.14 -2.04 6.40
CA GLY A 63 -3.38 -2.66 6.84
C GLY A 63 -3.78 -3.89 6.03
N THR A 64 -4.96 -4.41 6.37
CA THR A 64 -5.58 -5.55 5.69
C THR A 64 -6.00 -5.18 4.25
N PRO A 65 -6.26 -6.17 3.39
CA PRO A 65 -6.66 -5.89 2.02
C PRO A 65 -7.89 -4.99 1.88
N ASP A 66 -8.88 -5.14 2.78
CA ASP A 66 -10.10 -4.31 2.79
C ASP A 66 -9.80 -2.84 3.15
N VAL A 67 -8.90 -2.63 4.12
CA VAL A 67 -8.45 -1.27 4.48
C VAL A 67 -7.70 -0.65 3.31
N ALA A 68 -6.81 -1.41 2.67
CA ALA A 68 -6.01 -0.91 1.56
C ALA A 68 -6.87 -0.51 0.35
N ALA A 69 -7.87 -1.33 0.00
CA ALA A 69 -8.80 -1.06 -1.10
C ALA A 69 -9.66 0.21 -0.87
N GLY A 70 -9.90 0.56 0.39
CA GLY A 70 -10.67 1.75 0.77
C GLY A 70 -9.89 3.07 0.73
N GLN A 71 -8.55 3.04 0.66
CA GLN A 71 -7.73 4.25 0.77
C GLN A 71 -7.28 4.80 -0.58
N CYS A 72 -7.52 6.09 -0.78
CA CYS A 72 -6.93 6.86 -1.86
C CYS A 72 -5.61 7.51 -1.40
N ARG A 73 -4.59 7.46 -2.25
CA ARG A 73 -3.32 8.16 -2.02
C ARG A 73 -3.06 9.14 -3.15
N GLY A 74 -2.76 10.38 -2.78
CA GLY A 74 -2.22 11.36 -3.71
C GLY A 74 -0.77 11.06 -4.03
N LEU A 75 -0.37 11.29 -5.28
CA LEU A 75 1.01 11.30 -5.73
C LEU A 75 1.39 12.75 -6.04
N GLU A 76 2.55 13.21 -5.55
CA GLU A 76 3.02 14.55 -5.86
C GLU A 76 3.04 14.77 -7.38
N GLY A 77 2.54 15.93 -7.81
CA GLY A 77 2.16 16.20 -9.20
C GLY A 77 3.34 16.23 -10.16
N ARG A 78 3.74 15.05 -10.62
CA ARG A 78 4.75 14.83 -11.64
C ARG A 78 4.11 14.69 -13.02
N SER A 79 4.45 15.58 -13.93
CA SER A 79 3.86 15.65 -15.28
C SER A 79 4.63 14.88 -16.35
N ASP A 80 5.80 14.35 -16.00
CA ASP A 80 6.72 13.64 -16.88
C ASP A 80 6.36 12.16 -17.07
N GLY A 81 5.41 11.65 -16.28
CA GLY A 81 4.99 10.25 -16.29
C GLY A 81 6.05 9.30 -15.72
N PHE A 82 5.72 8.01 -15.72
CA PHE A 82 6.60 6.98 -15.17
C PHE A 82 7.10 6.02 -16.24
N THR A 83 8.33 5.54 -16.07
CA THR A 83 8.98 4.54 -16.94
C THR A 83 8.93 3.14 -16.35
N TYR A 84 8.72 3.03 -15.03
CA TYR A 84 8.50 1.77 -14.33
C TYR A 84 7.44 1.93 -13.25
N MET A 85 6.59 0.93 -13.09
CA MET A 85 5.68 0.80 -11.95
C MET A 85 5.57 -0.66 -11.55
N HIS A 86 5.55 -0.96 -10.26
CA HIS A 86 5.26 -2.32 -9.79
C HIS A 86 4.57 -2.29 -8.42
N ALA A 87 3.42 -2.96 -8.35
CA ALA A 87 2.67 -3.23 -7.14
C ALA A 87 3.16 -4.49 -6.43
N TRP A 88 3.45 -4.37 -5.14
CA TRP A 88 3.94 -5.41 -4.24
C TRP A 88 3.04 -5.49 -3.00
N PRO A 89 3.12 -6.59 -2.25
CA PRO A 89 3.81 -7.85 -2.58
C PRO A 89 3.05 -8.68 -3.63
N THR A 90 3.75 -9.62 -4.27
CA THR A 90 3.16 -10.66 -5.11
C THR A 90 2.77 -11.89 -4.28
N PHE A 91 2.02 -12.82 -4.87
CA PHE A 91 1.85 -14.16 -4.29
C PHE A 91 3.19 -14.94 -4.33
N PRO A 92 3.36 -16.00 -3.51
CA PRO A 92 4.58 -16.80 -3.51
C PRO A 92 4.94 -17.46 -4.85
N ASP A 93 3.94 -17.66 -5.72
CA ASP A 93 4.11 -18.18 -7.08
C ASP A 93 4.51 -17.09 -8.11
N GLY A 94 4.74 -15.86 -7.64
CA GLY A 94 5.14 -14.72 -8.46
C GLY A 94 3.98 -14.01 -9.16
N ARG A 95 2.73 -14.50 -9.05
CA ARG A 95 1.58 -13.79 -9.62
C ARG A 95 1.33 -12.48 -8.86
N ALA A 96 0.89 -11.45 -9.57
CA ALA A 96 0.46 -10.21 -8.94
C ALA A 96 -0.68 -10.50 -7.95
N ALA A 97 -0.55 -10.01 -6.71
CA ALA A 97 -1.64 -10.01 -5.73
C ALA A 97 -2.38 -8.66 -5.71
N TRP A 98 -1.72 -7.62 -6.21
CA TRP A 98 -2.20 -6.25 -6.22
C TRP A 98 -2.09 -5.64 -7.62
N LYS A 99 -3.09 -4.83 -7.97
CA LYS A 99 -3.04 -3.85 -9.05
C LYS A 99 -3.20 -2.46 -8.45
N VAL A 100 -2.81 -1.45 -9.21
CA VAL A 100 -2.99 -0.05 -8.86
C VAL A 100 -3.95 0.58 -9.87
N ALA A 101 -5.09 1.07 -9.37
CA ALA A 101 -6.00 1.91 -10.11
C ALA A 101 -5.47 3.36 -10.06
N MET A 102 -5.18 3.94 -11.21
CA MET A 102 -4.51 5.23 -11.38
C MET A 102 -5.47 6.26 -11.95
N TYR A 103 -5.52 7.45 -11.33
CA TYR A 103 -6.44 8.53 -11.65
C TYR A 103 -5.68 9.78 -12.08
N ARG A 104 -6.25 10.51 -13.05
CA ARG A 104 -5.72 11.80 -13.52
C ARG A 104 -6.05 12.97 -12.60
N ASP A 105 -7.00 12.77 -11.69
CA ASP A 105 -7.44 13.77 -10.72
C ASP A 105 -7.06 13.39 -9.30
N TRP A 106 -7.09 14.39 -8.43
CA TRP A 106 -6.86 14.20 -7.00
C TRP A 106 -8.08 13.56 -6.34
N GLY A 107 -7.84 12.68 -5.37
CA GLY A 107 -8.90 12.09 -4.55
C GLY A 107 -9.57 10.84 -5.13
N CYS A 108 -9.02 10.23 -6.18
CA CYS A 108 -9.50 8.98 -6.77
C CYS A 108 -11.00 9.02 -7.10
N VAL A 109 -11.41 10.09 -7.78
CA VAL A 109 -12.78 10.38 -8.19
C VAL A 109 -13.00 9.91 -9.62
N GLY A 110 -14.18 9.35 -9.90
CA GLY A 110 -14.55 8.85 -11.23
C GLY A 110 -13.94 7.48 -11.54
N GLU A 111 -13.80 7.18 -12.83
CA GLU A 111 -13.17 5.94 -13.30
C GLU A 111 -11.64 6.08 -13.34
N PRO A 112 -10.90 5.01 -12.99
CA PRO A 112 -9.46 5.01 -13.16
C PRO A 112 -9.11 5.04 -14.65
N ALA A 113 -8.10 5.84 -15.02
CA ALA A 113 -7.60 5.89 -16.38
C ALA A 113 -6.84 4.61 -16.75
N LEU A 114 -6.14 4.01 -15.78
CA LEU A 114 -5.40 2.76 -15.95
C LEU A 114 -5.48 1.91 -14.69
N VAL A 115 -5.51 0.59 -14.86
CA VAL A 115 -5.43 -0.39 -13.76
C VAL A 115 -4.44 -1.47 -14.14
N MET A 116 -3.31 -1.56 -13.44
CA MET A 116 -2.28 -2.57 -13.72
C MET A 116 -1.44 -2.92 -12.49
N SER A 117 -0.79 -4.08 -12.50
CA SER A 117 0.13 -4.52 -11.45
C SER A 117 1.57 -4.11 -11.73
N GLU A 118 1.94 -4.01 -13.01
CA GLU A 118 3.30 -3.71 -13.43
C GLU A 118 3.29 -2.96 -14.77
N TRP A 119 4.24 -2.04 -14.91
CA TRP A 119 4.68 -1.44 -16.16
C TRP A 119 6.21 -1.45 -16.17
N ASP A 120 6.80 -1.97 -17.24
CA ASP A 120 8.23 -1.87 -17.48
C ASP A 120 8.46 -1.33 -18.90
N GLY A 121 8.74 -0.03 -18.99
CA GLY A 121 9.10 0.65 -20.24
C GLY A 121 10.51 0.33 -20.75
N ARG A 122 11.13 -0.76 -20.25
CA ARG A 122 12.56 -1.10 -20.33
C ARG A 122 13.41 0.01 -19.70
N ARG A 123 13.74 -0.16 -18.42
CA ARG A 123 14.70 0.64 -17.61
C ARG A 123 15.37 1.80 -18.39
N GLY A 124 14.73 2.97 -18.42
CA GLY A 124 15.30 4.23 -18.90
C GLY A 124 14.88 4.73 -20.30
N GLY A 125 13.86 4.16 -20.97
CA GLY A 125 13.51 4.57 -22.34
C GLY A 125 12.10 5.14 -22.55
N ALA A 126 11.04 4.35 -22.26
CA ALA A 126 9.66 4.71 -22.61
C ALA A 126 8.82 4.98 -21.36
N TYR A 127 8.11 6.11 -21.35
CA TYR A 127 7.04 6.35 -20.38
C TYR A 127 5.84 5.45 -20.66
N CYS A 128 5.02 5.20 -19.63
CA CYS A 128 3.68 4.67 -19.82
C CYS A 128 2.85 5.72 -20.56
N ALA A 129 2.40 5.41 -21.77
CA ALA A 129 1.64 6.35 -22.59
C ALA A 129 0.23 6.56 -22.02
N ASP A 130 -0.30 7.78 -22.17
CA ASP A 130 -1.68 8.07 -21.78
C ASP A 130 -2.65 7.30 -22.70
N PRO A 131 -3.62 6.55 -22.14
CA PRO A 131 -4.55 5.74 -22.95
C PRO A 131 -5.50 6.57 -23.82
N ASP A 132 -5.73 7.85 -23.48
CA ASP A 132 -6.56 8.75 -24.27
C ASP A 132 -5.73 9.54 -25.31
N ASP A 133 -4.42 9.63 -25.13
CA ASP A 133 -3.49 10.27 -26.06
C ASP A 133 -2.10 9.61 -26.00
N LEU A 134 -1.90 8.61 -26.86
CA LEU A 134 -0.68 7.80 -26.91
C LEU A 134 0.59 8.61 -27.26
N SER A 135 0.46 9.89 -27.64
CA SER A 135 1.60 10.77 -27.92
C SER A 135 2.20 11.42 -26.68
N LYS A 136 1.59 11.23 -25.50
CA LYS A 136 1.96 11.89 -24.24
C LYS A 136 2.19 10.89 -23.10
N PRO A 137 2.99 11.26 -22.10
CA PRO A 137 3.12 10.48 -20.88
C PRO A 137 1.81 10.46 -20.10
N PHE A 138 1.50 9.31 -19.51
CA PHE A 138 0.41 9.19 -18.56
C PHE A 138 0.79 9.87 -17.24
N VAL A 139 0.00 10.88 -16.87
CA VAL A 139 0.19 11.67 -15.63
C VAL A 139 -0.77 11.17 -14.56
N VAL A 140 -0.23 10.45 -13.58
CA VAL A 140 -0.99 9.97 -12.42
C VAL A 140 -0.96 11.00 -11.29
N LYS A 141 -2.13 11.32 -10.71
CA LYS A 141 -2.24 12.23 -9.55
C LYS A 141 -2.71 11.53 -8.29
N SER A 142 -3.50 10.47 -8.42
CA SER A 142 -3.89 9.66 -7.26
C SER A 142 -4.06 8.20 -7.63
N ILE A 143 -3.96 7.34 -6.62
CA ILE A 143 -4.02 5.89 -6.76
C ILE A 143 -4.86 5.22 -5.68
N LYS A 144 -5.40 4.05 -6.02
CA LYS A 144 -5.95 3.06 -5.09
C LYS A 144 -5.37 1.69 -5.39
N PHE A 145 -5.13 0.90 -4.35
CA PHE A 145 -4.84 -0.51 -4.52
C PHE A 145 -6.13 -1.27 -4.78
N VAL A 146 -6.07 -2.23 -5.70
CA VAL A 146 -7.16 -3.18 -5.96
C VAL A 146 -6.57 -4.58 -5.99
N GLN A 147 -7.31 -5.58 -5.52
CA GLN A 147 -6.87 -6.97 -5.58
C GLN A 147 -6.80 -7.43 -7.05
N ALA A 148 -5.79 -8.24 -7.38
CA ALA A 148 -5.48 -8.62 -8.77
C ALA A 148 -6.43 -9.67 -9.38
#